data_AF-A0A2U2D8C6-F1
#
_entry.id   AF-A0A2U2D8C6-F1
#
_cell.length_a   1.000
_cell.length_b   1.000
_cell.length_c   1.000
_cell.angle_alpha   90.00
_cell.angle_beta   90.00
_cell.angle_gamma   90.00
#
_symmetry.space_group_name_H-M   'P 1'
#
loop_
_entity.id
_entity.type
_entity.pdbx_description
1 polymer ?
#
loop_
_entity_poly.entity_id
_entity_poly.type
_entity_poly.pdbx_seq_one_letter_code
_entity_poly.pdbx_strand_id
1 'polypeptide(L)'
;METPLVGDNESTALDVKISSTVVRVQQFDNDLTSTDDLARADQGIDWQTVSPLDFMSEAQRVDVLSGAGTIDVTLALQAFRDSIASSTIKRKGVIPAGTYRYAVSPNWAIQNASIKAEGEVRFRYTGTGDAIVLNADAADAVCFTPGLCYNVTMGPIIVEAPKTAGDAVSSVSLHHSKLNFIVHGCGSNSAGYRSRFGVLNQIDIKVTPNQEGWYLNAKPKYGVWLDRRNAAEETAYCTFNNATLEGVEVGAHLEHALGNMFLGGAQEGCSQAGLVVGAASRLNKFFNVDYEVNTVADIVCGGYENEFHGCDSELYTVIETTGKRNKFIGGVYQSFSVAQSATDNKLIGFDYNRFNTGGVLFDGGNRTRMASLTNSGSGLSHDYLPGSPYIIPTPASGAEYVNPTAHDITISVTGGSGVTYIGHNRGGGGSDVGFTSGQVTLSPNDGLTILYAGAPVLTAYKR
;
A
#
# COMPACT_ATOMS: atom_id res chain seq x y z
N MET A 1 61.19 34.96 33.50
CA MET A 1 60.07 35.85 33.11
C MET A 1 58.92 34.94 32.74
N GLU A 2 58.11 34.64 33.73
CA GLU A 2 56.95 33.77 33.63
C GLU A 2 55.80 34.53 33.00
N THR A 3 55.26 34.00 31.91
CA THR A 3 54.04 34.49 31.27
C THR A 3 52.82 33.92 31.99
N PRO A 4 51.81 34.72 32.36
CA PRO A 4 50.60 34.24 33.04
C PRO A 4 49.62 33.60 32.05
N LEU A 5 48.96 32.54 32.52
CA LEU A 5 47.82 31.90 31.86
C LEU A 5 46.62 32.87 31.84
N VAL A 6 46.06 33.05 30.64
CA VAL A 6 44.85 33.84 30.37
C VAL A 6 43.62 33.00 30.69
N GLY A 7 42.66 33.64 31.34
CA GLY A 7 41.53 33.03 32.02
C GLY A 7 40.41 32.51 31.12
N ASP A 8 39.56 31.73 31.79
CA ASP A 8 38.36 31.10 31.29
C ASP A 8 37.37 32.14 30.73
N ASN A 9 37.02 31.99 29.45
CA ASN A 9 35.86 32.65 28.88
C ASN A 9 34.61 31.85 29.27
N GLU A 10 33.86 32.36 30.25
CA GLU A 10 32.49 31.95 30.50
C GLU A 10 31.66 32.19 29.22
N SER A 11 31.29 31.10 28.54
CA SER A 11 30.29 31.17 27.48
C SER A 11 28.94 31.37 28.13
N THR A 12 28.40 32.59 28.06
CA THR A 12 27.00 32.86 28.36
C THR A 12 26.14 32.13 27.32
N ALA A 13 25.66 30.94 27.67
CA ALA A 13 24.64 30.25 26.91
C ALA A 13 23.37 31.11 26.87
N LEU A 14 23.04 31.60 25.68
CA LEU A 14 21.77 32.26 25.41
C LEU A 14 20.69 31.17 25.44
N ASP A 15 19.97 31.08 26.56
CA ASP A 15 18.79 30.22 26.71
C ASP A 15 17.66 30.73 25.81
N VAL A 16 17.71 30.37 24.53
CA VAL A 16 16.56 30.50 23.64
C VAL A 16 15.60 29.38 24.02
N LYS A 17 14.61 29.70 24.87
CA LYS A 17 13.41 28.88 25.05
C LYS A 17 12.61 28.88 23.74
N ILE A 18 13.04 28.05 22.79
CA ILE A 18 12.17 27.58 21.73
C ILE A 18 11.20 26.62 22.42
N SER A 19 9.94 27.01 22.48
CA SER A 19 8.82 26.14 22.84
C SER A 19 8.73 25.04 21.77
N SER A 20 9.61 24.04 21.86
CA SER A 20 9.45 22.79 21.17
C SER A 20 8.25 22.10 21.79
N THR A 21 7.08 22.27 21.18
CA THR A 21 6.09 21.22 21.19
C THR A 21 6.77 20.04 20.52
N VAL A 22 7.49 19.26 21.32
CA VAL A 22 7.94 17.93 20.96
C VAL A 22 6.63 17.19 20.71
N VAL A 23 6.23 17.13 19.44
CA VAL A 23 5.39 16.04 18.99
C VAL A 23 6.23 14.81 19.26
N ARG A 24 6.05 14.25 20.46
CA ARG A 24 6.36 12.85 20.68
C ARG A 24 5.47 12.16 19.67
N VAL A 25 6.01 11.88 18.49
CA VAL A 25 5.63 10.67 17.78
C VAL A 25 5.84 9.63 18.86
N GLN A 26 4.74 9.20 19.48
CA GLN A 26 4.72 7.94 20.19
C GLN A 26 5.22 6.99 19.10
N GLN A 27 6.50 6.68 19.17
CA GLN A 27 7.04 5.47 18.62
C GLN A 27 6.17 4.43 19.33
N PHE A 28 5.09 4.03 18.65
CA PHE A 28 4.44 2.80 18.99
C PHE A 28 5.58 1.82 18.84
N ASP A 29 6.15 1.42 19.96
CA ASP A 29 6.91 0.20 20.05
C ASP A 29 5.94 -0.85 19.53
N ASN A 30 5.99 -1.09 18.22
CA ASN A 30 5.31 -2.14 17.51
C ASN A 30 5.99 -3.48 17.84
N ASP A 31 6.38 -3.64 19.11
CA ASP A 31 6.68 -4.92 19.73
C ASP A 31 5.36 -5.65 20.07
N LEU A 32 4.37 -5.53 19.17
CA LEU A 32 3.26 -6.47 19.00
C LEU A 32 3.76 -7.82 18.44
N THR A 33 5.07 -8.00 18.34
CA THR A 33 5.76 -9.30 18.26
C THR A 33 5.77 -10.05 19.60
N SER A 34 5.42 -9.42 20.72
CA SER A 34 5.18 -10.22 21.92
C SER A 34 3.95 -11.09 21.68
N THR A 35 4.19 -12.39 21.62
CA THR A 35 3.20 -13.47 21.73
C THR A 35 2.27 -13.34 22.95
N ASP A 36 2.46 -12.32 23.79
CA ASP A 36 1.82 -12.12 25.09
C ASP A 36 0.38 -11.64 25.02
N ASP A 37 -0.05 -10.90 24.00
CA ASP A 37 -1.47 -10.47 23.92
C ASP A 37 -2.39 -11.61 23.43
N LEU A 38 -1.87 -12.54 22.61
CA LEU A 38 -2.56 -13.82 22.37
C LEU A 38 -2.47 -14.74 23.59
N ALA A 39 -1.34 -14.76 24.29
CA ALA A 39 -1.21 -15.53 25.53
C ALA A 39 -2.18 -15.04 26.62
N ARG A 40 -2.47 -13.74 26.72
CA ARG A 40 -3.41 -13.19 27.72
C ARG A 40 -4.88 -13.48 27.40
N ALA A 41 -5.26 -13.61 26.13
CA ALA A 41 -6.59 -14.08 25.75
C ALA A 41 -6.74 -15.62 25.87
N ASP A 42 -5.62 -16.36 25.78
CA ASP A 42 -5.57 -17.83 25.91
C ASP A 42 -5.34 -18.34 27.34
N GLN A 43 -4.98 -17.47 28.29
CA GLN A 43 -4.78 -17.82 29.70
C GLN A 43 -6.10 -18.17 30.38
N GLY A 44 -6.55 -19.41 30.15
CA GLY A 44 -7.76 -19.99 30.75
C GLY A 44 -8.54 -20.96 29.85
N ILE A 45 -8.18 -21.08 28.57
CA ILE A 45 -8.82 -22.02 27.64
C ILE A 45 -7.89 -23.23 27.48
N ASP A 46 -8.35 -24.42 27.91
CA ASP A 46 -7.63 -25.68 27.73
C ASP A 46 -7.70 -26.11 26.26
N TRP A 47 -6.73 -25.65 25.47
CA TRP A 47 -6.62 -26.01 24.06
C TRP A 47 -6.09 -27.43 23.93
N GLN A 48 -6.90 -28.32 23.36
CA GLN A 48 -6.39 -29.60 22.89
C GLN A 48 -5.53 -29.36 21.65
N THR A 49 -4.27 -29.77 21.74
CA THR A 49 -3.33 -29.75 20.61
C THR A 49 -3.55 -30.99 19.76
N VAL A 50 -3.61 -30.81 18.44
CA VAL A 50 -3.71 -31.90 17.47
C VAL A 50 -2.61 -31.72 16.43
N SER A 51 -1.99 -32.83 16.00
CA SER A 51 -0.95 -32.83 14.97
C SER A 51 -1.41 -33.57 13.70
N PRO A 52 -1.01 -33.15 12.49
CA PRO A 52 -1.24 -33.96 11.30
C PRO A 52 -0.54 -35.33 11.35
N LEU A 53 0.52 -35.47 12.16
CA LEU A 53 1.23 -36.75 12.34
C LEU A 53 0.36 -37.84 13.01
N ASP A 54 -0.66 -37.43 13.76
CA ASP A 54 -1.61 -38.34 14.42
C ASP A 54 -2.49 -39.10 13.42
N PHE A 55 -2.60 -38.57 12.19
CA PHE A 55 -3.42 -39.11 11.10
C PHE A 55 -2.59 -39.81 10.01
N MET A 56 -1.28 -39.93 10.23
CA MET A 56 -0.34 -40.52 9.27
C MET A 56 0.02 -41.96 9.62
N SER A 57 0.31 -42.74 8.59
CA SER A 57 1.04 -44.01 8.75
C SER A 57 2.48 -43.75 9.21
N GLU A 58 3.15 -44.78 9.71
CA GLU A 58 4.56 -44.69 10.12
C GLU A 58 5.47 -44.26 8.95
N ALA A 59 5.27 -44.83 7.76
CA ALA A 59 6.03 -44.46 6.57
C ALA A 59 5.86 -42.98 6.19
N GLN A 60 4.64 -42.45 6.25
CA GLN A 60 4.36 -41.04 6.01
C GLN A 60 5.04 -40.14 7.06
N ARG A 61 4.98 -40.50 8.35
CA ARG A 61 5.66 -39.72 9.40
C ARG A 61 7.17 -39.64 9.16
N VAL A 62 7.81 -40.77 8.82
CA VAL A 62 9.26 -40.80 8.53
C VAL A 62 9.59 -39.96 7.30
N ASP A 63 8.80 -40.04 6.22
CA ASP A 63 9.00 -39.24 5.01
C ASP A 63 8.87 -37.73 5.26
N VAL A 64 7.87 -37.30 6.03
CA VAL A 64 7.64 -35.90 6.40
C VAL A 64 8.78 -35.38 7.28
N LEU A 65 9.10 -36.08 8.37
CA LEU A 65 10.07 -35.64 9.38
C LEU A 65 11.52 -35.68 8.88
N SER A 66 11.82 -36.52 7.88
CA SER A 66 13.12 -36.51 7.21
C SER A 66 13.28 -35.37 6.19
N GLY A 67 12.19 -34.67 5.86
CA GLY A 67 12.17 -33.62 4.84
C GLY A 67 12.13 -34.14 3.40
N ALA A 68 12.01 -35.44 3.18
CA ALA A 68 11.97 -36.02 1.84
C ALA A 68 10.72 -35.58 1.07
N GLY A 69 9.55 -35.62 1.72
CA GLY A 69 8.28 -35.18 1.13
C GLY A 69 7.97 -35.89 -0.19
N THR A 70 8.12 -37.21 -0.22
CA THR A 70 7.88 -38.05 -1.40
C THR A 70 6.53 -38.77 -1.36
N ILE A 71 5.98 -39.02 -0.16
CA ILE A 71 4.71 -39.72 0.03
C ILE A 71 3.58 -38.70 0.14
N ASP A 72 2.48 -38.93 -0.58
CA ASP A 72 1.29 -38.09 -0.52
C ASP A 72 0.58 -38.24 0.85
N VAL A 73 0.37 -37.11 1.53
CA VAL A 73 -0.31 -36.99 2.83
C VAL A 73 -1.65 -36.25 2.73
N THR A 74 -2.23 -36.09 1.54
CA THR A 74 -3.52 -35.41 1.30
C THR A 74 -4.62 -35.87 2.26
N LEU A 75 -4.81 -37.19 2.39
CA LEU A 75 -5.85 -37.74 3.27
C LEU A 75 -5.57 -37.46 4.77
N ALA A 76 -4.31 -37.46 5.17
CA ALA A 76 -3.92 -37.15 6.55
C ALA A 76 -4.14 -35.67 6.87
N LEU A 77 -3.83 -34.75 5.93
CA LEU A 77 -4.12 -33.33 6.07
C LEU A 77 -5.63 -33.05 6.14
N GLN A 78 -6.44 -33.75 5.33
CA GLN A 78 -7.90 -33.66 5.40
C GLN A 78 -8.41 -34.14 6.76
N ALA A 79 -7.96 -35.30 7.25
CA ALA A 79 -8.38 -35.83 8.55
C ALA A 79 -7.95 -34.92 9.72
N PHE A 80 -6.74 -34.35 9.64
CA PHE A 80 -6.26 -33.34 10.59
C PHE A 80 -7.16 -32.10 10.61
N ARG A 81 -7.46 -31.56 9.43
CA ARG A 81 -8.38 -30.44 9.26
C ARG A 81 -9.75 -30.76 9.86
N ASP A 82 -10.30 -31.94 9.57
CA ASP A 82 -11.62 -32.34 10.03
C ASP A 82 -11.67 -32.51 11.56
N SER A 83 -10.58 -32.98 12.16
CA SER A 83 -10.43 -33.05 13.63
C SER A 83 -10.46 -31.67 14.31
N ILE A 84 -9.92 -30.63 13.66
CA ILE A 84 -10.02 -29.25 14.15
C ILE A 84 -11.44 -28.74 13.95
N ALA A 85 -11.97 -28.90 12.74
CA ALA A 85 -13.29 -28.42 12.31
C ALA A 85 -14.46 -29.00 13.12
N SER A 86 -14.39 -30.27 13.50
CA SER A 86 -15.47 -30.96 14.23
C SER A 86 -15.46 -30.70 15.72
N SER A 87 -14.46 -29.99 16.25
CA SER A 87 -14.26 -29.89 17.69
C SER A 87 -15.19 -28.86 18.31
N THR A 88 -15.97 -29.30 19.31
CA THR A 88 -16.80 -28.43 20.14
C THR A 88 -15.99 -27.64 21.17
N ILE A 89 -14.77 -28.09 21.45
CA ILE A 89 -13.76 -27.39 22.24
C ILE A 89 -12.77 -26.75 21.27
N LYS A 90 -12.31 -25.54 21.57
CA LYS A 90 -11.27 -24.87 20.79
C LYS A 90 -10.02 -25.77 20.68
N ARG A 91 -9.66 -26.17 19.45
CA ARG A 91 -8.47 -26.99 19.14
C ARG A 91 -7.40 -26.20 18.41
N LYS A 92 -6.17 -26.39 18.83
CA LYS A 92 -4.99 -25.78 18.22
C LYS A 92 -4.31 -26.82 17.34
N GLY A 93 -4.23 -26.52 16.05
CA GLY A 93 -3.44 -27.30 15.12
C GLY A 93 -1.96 -26.98 15.30
N VAL A 94 -1.13 -28.00 15.52
CA VAL A 94 0.33 -27.85 15.59
C VAL A 94 0.95 -28.72 14.50
N ILE A 95 1.70 -28.10 13.61
CA ILE A 95 2.35 -28.77 12.48
C ILE A 95 3.85 -28.81 12.76
N PRO A 96 4.41 -29.99 13.10
CA PRO A 96 5.85 -30.15 13.31
C PRO A 96 6.66 -29.87 12.05
N ALA A 97 7.93 -29.52 12.21
CA ALA A 97 8.86 -29.33 11.10
C ALA A 97 8.88 -30.55 10.17
N GLY A 98 8.95 -30.30 8.87
CA GLY A 98 8.92 -31.35 7.86
C GLY A 98 8.37 -30.88 6.52
N THR A 99 8.42 -31.77 5.54
CA THR A 99 7.86 -31.53 4.21
C THR A 99 6.62 -32.38 3.98
N TYR A 100 5.48 -31.73 3.87
CA TYR A 100 4.16 -32.33 3.69
C TYR A 100 3.80 -32.29 2.21
N ARG A 101 3.92 -33.42 1.51
CA ARG A 101 3.53 -33.52 0.09
C ARG A 101 2.04 -33.83 -0.06
N TYR A 102 1.31 -33.07 -0.86
CA TYR A 102 -0.14 -33.27 -1.03
C TYR A 102 -0.64 -32.78 -2.40
N ALA A 103 -1.70 -33.40 -2.92
CA ALA A 103 -2.27 -33.08 -4.23
C ALA A 103 -3.59 -32.28 -4.14
N VAL A 104 -4.29 -32.32 -3.00
CA VAL A 104 -5.53 -31.56 -2.77
C VAL A 104 -5.42 -30.83 -1.44
N SER A 105 -5.54 -29.50 -1.46
CA SER A 105 -5.63 -28.72 -0.22
C SER A 105 -6.99 -28.98 0.43
N PRO A 106 -7.06 -29.30 1.73
CA PRO A 106 -8.30 -29.14 2.45
C PRO A 106 -8.64 -27.63 2.55
N ASN A 107 -9.89 -27.30 2.80
CA ASN A 107 -10.29 -25.92 3.06
C ASN A 107 -10.05 -25.57 4.54
N TRP A 108 -9.10 -24.68 4.76
CA TRP A 108 -8.68 -24.18 6.06
C TRP A 108 -9.55 -23.03 6.60
N ALA A 109 -10.62 -22.63 5.89
CA ALA A 109 -11.62 -21.69 6.40
C ALA A 109 -12.43 -22.32 7.54
N ILE A 110 -11.85 -22.31 8.74
CA ILE A 110 -12.45 -22.79 9.97
C ILE A 110 -12.40 -21.64 10.97
N GLN A 111 -13.56 -21.07 11.28
CA GLN A 111 -13.67 -19.90 12.13
C GLN A 111 -13.06 -20.16 13.53
N ASN A 112 -12.23 -19.23 13.99
CA ASN A 112 -11.42 -19.33 15.22
C ASN A 112 -10.33 -20.42 15.23
N ALA A 113 -9.99 -21.03 14.09
CA ALA A 113 -8.89 -21.98 14.05
C ALA A 113 -7.53 -21.29 14.27
N SER A 114 -6.67 -21.95 15.03
CA SER A 114 -5.28 -21.57 15.23
C SER A 114 -4.39 -22.72 14.77
N ILE A 115 -3.68 -22.53 13.66
CA ILE A 115 -2.82 -23.51 13.03
C ILE A 115 -1.40 -22.96 13.03
N LYS A 116 -0.55 -23.53 13.88
CA LYS A 116 0.82 -23.05 14.11
C LYS A 116 1.83 -24.07 13.59
N ALA A 117 2.82 -23.58 12.86
CA ALA A 117 4.01 -24.34 12.52
C ALA A 117 5.02 -24.37 13.69
N GLU A 118 5.67 -25.51 13.90
CA GLU A 118 6.77 -25.69 14.85
C GLU A 118 8.07 -25.99 14.09
N GLY A 119 8.89 -24.96 13.90
CA GLY A 119 10.09 -25.04 13.07
C GLY A 119 9.78 -24.79 11.59
N GLU A 120 10.58 -25.36 10.70
CA GLU A 120 10.41 -25.21 9.26
C GLU A 120 9.37 -26.20 8.72
N VAL A 121 8.19 -25.69 8.38
CA VAL A 121 7.10 -26.46 7.79
C VAL A 121 6.96 -26.11 6.32
N ARG A 122 7.11 -27.13 5.46
CA ARG A 122 6.94 -27.01 4.02
C ARG A 122 5.69 -27.74 3.56
N PHE A 123 4.80 -27.02 2.91
CA PHE A 123 3.65 -27.57 2.21
C PHE A 123 4.02 -27.68 0.73
N ARG A 124 4.33 -28.91 0.30
CA ARG A 124 4.72 -29.25 -1.07
C ARG A 124 3.52 -29.73 -1.86
N TYR A 125 2.84 -28.79 -2.49
CA TYR A 125 1.68 -29.06 -3.32
C TYR A 125 2.08 -29.70 -4.65
N THR A 126 1.29 -30.65 -5.15
CA THR A 126 1.51 -31.32 -6.44
C THR A 126 0.29 -31.36 -7.34
N GLY A 127 -0.81 -30.76 -6.92
CA GLY A 127 -2.06 -30.73 -7.70
C GLY A 127 -2.14 -29.57 -8.70
N THR A 128 -3.36 -29.26 -9.11
CA THR A 128 -3.67 -28.22 -10.12
C THR A 128 -4.56 -27.09 -9.60
N GLY A 129 -5.07 -27.19 -8.37
CA GLY A 129 -5.87 -26.15 -7.72
C GLY A 129 -5.00 -25.21 -6.89
N ASP A 130 -5.64 -24.43 -6.03
CA ASP A 130 -4.94 -23.57 -5.07
C ASP A 130 -4.23 -24.43 -4.01
N ALA A 131 -2.98 -24.08 -3.68
CA ALA A 131 -2.17 -24.91 -2.78
C ALA A 131 -2.60 -24.79 -1.32
N ILE A 132 -3.03 -23.61 -0.87
CA ILE A 132 -3.69 -23.40 0.42
C ILE A 132 -5.02 -22.70 0.18
N VAL A 133 -6.11 -23.33 0.61
CA VAL A 133 -7.48 -22.81 0.43
C VAL A 133 -8.04 -22.31 1.76
N LEU A 134 -8.46 -21.04 1.79
CA LEU A 134 -9.18 -20.38 2.88
C LEU A 134 -10.46 -19.77 2.30
N ASN A 135 -11.43 -20.60 1.92
CA ASN A 135 -12.63 -20.16 1.20
C ASN A 135 -13.89 -20.33 2.07
N ALA A 136 -14.46 -19.21 2.54
CA ALA A 136 -15.67 -19.23 3.37
C ALA A 136 -16.96 -19.56 2.58
N ASP A 137 -16.93 -19.52 1.25
CA ASP A 137 -18.09 -19.85 0.39
C ASP A 137 -18.17 -21.34 0.05
N ALA A 138 -17.10 -22.08 0.30
CA ALA A 138 -17.08 -23.51 0.02
C ALA A 138 -17.97 -24.26 1.01
N ALA A 139 -18.62 -25.33 0.53
CA ALA A 139 -19.57 -26.11 1.31
C ALA A 139 -18.95 -26.80 2.53
N ASP A 140 -17.64 -27.01 2.51
CA ASP A 140 -16.88 -27.61 3.61
C ASP A 140 -16.37 -26.56 4.61
N ALA A 141 -16.54 -25.26 4.38
CA ALA A 141 -16.13 -24.22 5.32
C ALA A 141 -16.88 -24.33 6.66
N VAL A 142 -16.19 -24.10 7.77
CA VAL A 142 -16.80 -24.12 9.12
C VAL A 142 -16.86 -22.70 9.64
N CYS A 143 -17.98 -22.04 9.38
CA CYS A 143 -18.23 -20.64 9.73
C CYS A 143 -19.55 -20.52 10.50
N PHE A 144 -19.64 -19.58 11.46
CA PHE A 144 -20.89 -19.31 12.16
C PHE A 144 -21.91 -18.61 11.27
N THR A 145 -21.45 -17.81 10.32
CA THR A 145 -22.27 -17.21 9.27
C THR A 145 -21.77 -17.73 7.92
N PRO A 146 -22.64 -18.37 7.11
CA PRO A 146 -22.24 -18.85 5.79
C PRO A 146 -21.60 -17.76 4.94
N GLY A 147 -20.47 -18.06 4.30
CA GLY A 147 -19.77 -17.11 3.45
C GLY A 147 -18.98 -16.03 4.21
N LEU A 148 -18.80 -16.12 5.53
CA LEU A 148 -17.98 -15.20 6.33
C LEU A 148 -17.15 -15.99 7.37
N CYS A 149 -15.85 -16.12 7.15
CA CYS A 149 -14.95 -16.81 8.09
C CYS A 149 -14.15 -15.79 8.89
N TYR A 150 -14.10 -15.92 10.22
CA TYR A 150 -13.43 -14.96 11.10
C TYR A 150 -12.29 -15.59 11.90
N ASN A 151 -11.31 -14.77 12.26
CA ASN A 151 -10.34 -15.06 13.32
C ASN A 151 -9.54 -16.36 13.08
N VAL A 152 -9.11 -16.59 11.85
CA VAL A 152 -8.19 -17.69 11.51
C VAL A 152 -6.76 -17.21 11.76
N THR A 153 -5.96 -18.02 12.44
CA THR A 153 -4.51 -17.82 12.54
C THR A 153 -3.81 -18.99 11.86
N MET A 154 -2.94 -18.71 10.89
CA MET A 154 -2.19 -19.75 10.18
C MET A 154 -0.78 -19.29 9.82
N GLY A 155 0.24 -20.07 10.17
CA GLY A 155 1.63 -19.81 9.80
C GLY A 155 2.62 -19.83 10.98
N PRO A 156 3.91 -19.56 10.73
CA PRO A 156 4.54 -19.39 9.40
C PRO A 156 4.62 -20.72 8.62
N ILE A 157 4.25 -20.74 7.33
CA ILE A 157 4.34 -21.94 6.49
C ILE A 157 5.03 -21.59 5.16
N ILE A 158 5.97 -22.44 4.73
CA ILE A 158 6.57 -22.38 3.38
C ILE A 158 5.67 -23.15 2.41
N VAL A 159 5.27 -22.52 1.30
CA VAL A 159 4.41 -23.08 0.27
C VAL A 159 5.22 -23.28 -1.01
N GLU A 160 5.32 -24.53 -1.43
CA GLU A 160 5.96 -24.94 -2.67
C GLU A 160 4.89 -25.51 -3.60
N ALA A 161 4.60 -24.83 -4.73
CA ALA A 161 3.61 -25.30 -5.68
C ALA A 161 4.13 -25.26 -7.13
N PRO A 162 3.79 -26.25 -7.97
CA PRO A 162 4.23 -26.32 -9.35
C PRO A 162 3.48 -25.31 -10.23
N LYS A 163 4.01 -25.09 -11.45
CA LYS A 163 3.39 -24.20 -12.47
C LYS A 163 1.96 -24.59 -12.88
N THR A 164 1.55 -25.83 -12.57
CA THR A 164 0.22 -26.36 -12.87
C THR A 164 -0.81 -26.03 -11.79
N ALA A 165 -0.36 -25.54 -10.63
CA ALA A 165 -1.24 -25.12 -9.54
C ALA A 165 -2.01 -23.83 -9.89
N GLY A 166 -2.98 -23.48 -9.05
CA GLY A 166 -3.60 -22.17 -8.99
C GLY A 166 -2.79 -21.21 -8.11
N ASP A 167 -3.48 -20.43 -7.29
CA ASP A 167 -2.85 -19.52 -6.32
C ASP A 167 -2.12 -20.33 -5.23
N ALA A 168 -0.98 -19.84 -4.74
CA ALA A 168 -0.27 -20.54 -3.67
C ALA A 168 -1.09 -20.49 -2.37
N VAL A 169 -1.65 -19.33 -2.07
CA VAL A 169 -2.59 -19.12 -0.97
C VAL A 169 -3.78 -18.32 -1.49
N SER A 170 -4.97 -18.89 -1.38
CA SER A 170 -6.24 -18.30 -1.85
C SER A 170 -7.16 -18.08 -0.66
N SER A 171 -7.52 -16.82 -0.41
CA SER A 171 -8.48 -16.45 0.64
C SER A 171 -9.72 -15.79 0.05
N VAL A 172 -10.89 -16.27 0.48
CA VAL A 172 -12.19 -15.75 0.05
C VAL A 172 -13.06 -15.52 1.27
N SER A 173 -13.46 -14.27 1.49
CA SER A 173 -14.30 -13.84 2.60
C SER A 173 -13.77 -14.24 3.98
N LEU A 174 -12.47 -13.98 4.16
CA LEU A 174 -11.74 -14.19 5.40
C LEU A 174 -11.58 -12.87 6.14
N HIS A 175 -11.93 -12.82 7.42
CA HIS A 175 -12.02 -11.58 8.18
C HIS A 175 -11.24 -11.67 9.49
N HIS A 176 -10.64 -10.57 9.93
CA HIS A 176 -10.02 -10.44 11.25
C HIS A 176 -8.98 -11.53 11.54
N SER A 177 -8.28 -11.99 10.51
CA SER A 177 -7.39 -13.16 10.56
C SER A 177 -5.92 -12.76 10.52
N LYS A 178 -5.04 -13.66 10.97
CA LYS A 178 -3.58 -13.48 10.97
C LYS A 178 -2.92 -14.58 10.14
N LEU A 179 -2.24 -14.20 9.07
CA LEU A 179 -1.66 -15.13 8.11
C LEU A 179 -0.16 -14.87 7.97
N ASN A 180 0.65 -15.93 7.97
CA ASN A 180 2.08 -15.85 7.75
C ASN A 180 2.56 -16.95 6.78
N PHE A 181 3.05 -16.54 5.62
CA PHE A 181 3.48 -17.46 4.57
C PHE A 181 4.75 -17.02 3.85
N ILE A 182 5.52 -18.01 3.40
CA ILE A 182 6.62 -17.86 2.46
C ILE A 182 6.27 -18.70 1.23
N VAL A 183 6.33 -18.12 0.04
CA VAL A 183 5.90 -18.76 -1.20
C VAL A 183 7.07 -18.90 -2.16
N HIS A 184 7.36 -20.13 -2.56
CA HIS A 184 8.41 -20.46 -3.54
C HIS A 184 7.86 -20.91 -4.89
N GLY A 185 6.55 -20.85 -5.13
CA GLY A 185 6.00 -21.04 -6.47
C GLY A 185 4.49 -21.22 -6.48
N CYS A 186 3.89 -21.04 -7.66
CA CYS A 186 2.48 -21.33 -7.93
C CYS A 186 2.21 -21.37 -9.45
N GLY A 187 0.94 -21.34 -9.85
CA GLY A 187 0.53 -21.23 -11.24
C GLY A 187 1.14 -20.02 -11.96
N SER A 188 1.48 -20.20 -13.25
CA SER A 188 2.09 -19.12 -14.04
C SER A 188 1.18 -17.92 -14.31
N ASN A 189 -0.12 -18.04 -14.06
CA ASN A 189 -1.11 -16.96 -14.17
C ASN A 189 -1.73 -16.62 -12.80
N SER A 190 -1.12 -17.09 -11.72
CA SER A 190 -1.67 -17.06 -10.38
C SER A 190 -0.85 -16.15 -9.47
N ALA A 191 -1.38 -15.90 -8.28
CA ALA A 191 -0.72 -15.12 -7.24
C ALA A 191 -0.02 -16.02 -6.22
N GLY A 192 1.04 -15.51 -5.60
CA GLY A 192 1.57 -16.10 -4.37
C GLY A 192 0.53 -16.03 -3.25
N TYR A 193 -0.11 -14.88 -3.09
CA TYR A 193 -1.29 -14.70 -2.22
C TYR A 193 -2.40 -13.95 -2.95
N ARG A 194 -3.59 -14.55 -3.01
CA ARG A 194 -4.81 -13.91 -3.50
C ARG A 194 -5.82 -13.71 -2.38
N SER A 195 -6.39 -12.51 -2.32
CA SER A 195 -7.53 -12.22 -1.45
C SER A 195 -8.72 -11.70 -2.24
N ARG A 196 -9.89 -12.25 -1.95
CA ARG A 196 -11.19 -11.80 -2.45
C ARG A 196 -12.11 -11.58 -1.27
N PHE A 197 -12.54 -10.34 -1.06
CA PHE A 197 -13.37 -9.95 0.08
C PHE A 197 -12.75 -10.25 1.46
N GLY A 198 -11.43 -10.12 1.60
CA GLY A 198 -10.81 -10.18 2.93
C GLY A 198 -10.96 -8.87 3.69
N VAL A 199 -11.36 -8.88 4.97
CA VAL A 199 -11.51 -7.63 5.77
C VAL A 199 -10.71 -7.66 7.07
N LEU A 200 -9.92 -6.61 7.31
CA LEU A 200 -9.15 -6.42 8.56
C LEU A 200 -8.22 -7.60 8.91
N ASN A 201 -7.62 -8.23 7.90
CA ASN A 201 -6.61 -9.26 8.11
C ASN A 201 -5.22 -8.65 8.32
N GLN A 202 -4.37 -9.33 9.08
CA GLN A 202 -2.94 -9.04 9.21
C GLN A 202 -2.16 -10.13 8.48
N ILE A 203 -1.30 -9.74 7.54
CA ILE A 203 -0.66 -10.64 6.59
C ILE A 203 0.83 -10.37 6.56
N ASP A 204 1.61 -11.36 6.96
CA ASP A 204 3.07 -11.38 6.82
C ASP A 204 3.40 -12.34 5.66
N ILE A 205 3.75 -11.79 4.49
CA ILE A 205 3.89 -12.59 3.27
C ILE A 205 5.24 -12.33 2.60
N LYS A 206 5.90 -13.42 2.21
CA LYS A 206 7.07 -13.38 1.34
C LYS A 206 6.80 -14.22 0.10
N VAL A 207 6.93 -13.63 -1.08
CA VAL A 207 6.86 -14.30 -2.37
C VAL A 207 8.15 -13.93 -3.10
N THR A 208 9.16 -14.78 -3.00
CA THR A 208 10.51 -14.44 -3.44
C THR A 208 11.30 -15.67 -3.90
N PRO A 209 12.11 -15.54 -4.96
CA PRO A 209 13.08 -16.55 -5.35
C PRO A 209 14.41 -16.41 -4.59
N ASN A 210 14.64 -15.32 -3.85
CA ASN A 210 15.97 -14.99 -3.33
C ASN A 210 16.44 -15.90 -2.18
N GLN A 211 15.56 -16.71 -1.61
CA GLN A 211 15.93 -17.69 -0.58
C GLN A 211 16.36 -19.02 -1.20
N GLU A 212 15.59 -19.57 -2.15
CA GLU A 212 15.76 -20.96 -2.63
C GLU A 212 15.47 -21.13 -4.14
N GLY A 213 15.24 -20.05 -4.86
CA GLY A 213 14.72 -20.06 -6.22
C GLY A 213 13.23 -20.37 -6.28
N TRP A 214 12.69 -20.40 -7.51
CA TRP A 214 11.32 -20.84 -7.75
C TRP A 214 11.26 -22.37 -7.78
N TYR A 215 10.47 -22.96 -6.89
CA TYR A 215 10.18 -24.40 -6.86
C TYR A 215 9.71 -24.86 -8.25
N LEU A 216 10.47 -25.79 -8.85
CA LEU A 216 10.21 -26.29 -10.21
C LEU A 216 10.08 -25.19 -11.28
N ASN A 217 10.79 -24.06 -11.10
CA ASN A 217 10.69 -22.87 -11.95
C ASN A 217 9.26 -22.30 -12.07
N ALA A 218 8.42 -22.52 -11.05
CA ALA A 218 7.02 -22.11 -11.02
C ALA A 218 6.87 -20.65 -10.53
N LYS A 219 7.40 -19.69 -11.30
CA LYS A 219 7.30 -18.26 -10.99
C LYS A 219 5.82 -17.80 -10.96
N PRO A 220 5.34 -17.22 -9.84
CA PRO A 220 4.03 -16.57 -9.78
C PRO A 220 3.92 -15.38 -10.75
N LYS A 221 2.73 -15.11 -11.25
CA LYS A 221 2.47 -13.86 -11.99
C LYS A 221 2.44 -12.68 -11.03
N TYR A 222 1.70 -12.83 -9.93
CA TYR A 222 1.54 -11.79 -8.92
C TYR A 222 2.19 -12.23 -7.61
N GLY A 223 2.86 -11.33 -6.89
CA GLY A 223 3.24 -11.60 -5.50
C GLY A 223 1.98 -11.64 -4.63
N VAL A 224 1.30 -10.49 -4.55
CA VAL A 224 -0.01 -10.32 -3.90
C VAL A 224 -1.04 -9.83 -4.93
N TRP A 225 -2.23 -10.42 -4.92
CA TRP A 225 -3.38 -9.96 -5.71
C TRP A 225 -4.60 -9.73 -4.83
N LEU A 226 -5.03 -8.47 -4.74
CA LEU A 226 -6.22 -8.06 -4.01
C LEU A 226 -7.36 -7.75 -4.96
N ASP A 227 -8.48 -8.43 -4.76
CA ASP A 227 -9.64 -8.37 -5.63
C ASP A 227 -10.92 -8.44 -4.79
N ARG A 228 -12.07 -8.49 -5.46
CA ARG A 228 -13.39 -8.61 -4.85
C ARG A 228 -14.00 -9.97 -5.10
N ARG A 229 -14.87 -10.41 -4.19
CA ARG A 229 -15.70 -11.59 -4.43
C ARG A 229 -16.89 -11.24 -5.33
N ASN A 230 -17.60 -10.18 -4.98
CA ASN A 230 -18.71 -9.60 -5.73
C ASN A 230 -18.63 -8.07 -5.71
N ALA A 231 -19.56 -7.38 -6.37
CA ALA A 231 -19.69 -5.93 -6.24
C ALA A 231 -19.86 -5.52 -4.77
N ALA A 232 -19.12 -4.48 -4.34
CA ALA A 232 -19.05 -4.01 -2.95
C ALA A 232 -18.41 -4.98 -1.93
N GLU A 233 -17.86 -6.10 -2.37
CA GLU A 233 -17.18 -7.09 -1.52
C GLU A 233 -15.67 -7.11 -1.81
N GLU A 234 -15.05 -5.95 -1.62
CA GLU A 234 -13.63 -5.69 -1.88
C GLU A 234 -12.75 -6.28 -0.79
N THR A 235 -11.51 -6.60 -1.12
CA THR A 235 -10.50 -6.82 -0.08
C THR A 235 -10.19 -5.48 0.58
N ALA A 236 -10.49 -5.37 1.87
CA ALA A 236 -10.57 -4.09 2.54
C ALA A 236 -9.85 -4.04 3.89
N TYR A 237 -9.15 -2.93 4.13
CA TYR A 237 -8.53 -2.61 5.42
C TYR A 237 -7.62 -3.70 6.00
N CYS A 238 -7.03 -4.54 5.14
CA CYS A 238 -6.02 -5.50 5.57
C CYS A 238 -4.65 -4.80 5.70
N THR A 239 -3.80 -5.31 6.59
CA THR A 239 -2.44 -4.83 6.80
C THR A 239 -1.44 -5.89 6.35
N PHE A 240 -0.51 -5.50 5.48
CA PHE A 240 0.61 -6.29 5.01
C PHE A 240 1.89 -5.77 5.65
N ASN A 241 2.54 -6.55 6.52
CA ASN A 241 3.75 -6.13 7.22
C ASN A 241 4.99 -6.70 6.53
N ASN A 242 5.94 -5.83 6.20
CA ASN A 242 7.21 -6.18 5.58
C ASN A 242 7.05 -7.18 4.43
N ALA A 243 6.07 -6.94 3.56
CA ALA A 243 5.79 -7.84 2.46
C ALA A 243 6.97 -7.84 1.48
N THR A 244 7.54 -9.02 1.23
CA THR A 244 8.67 -9.20 0.30
C THR A 244 8.13 -9.85 -0.97
N LEU A 245 7.95 -9.08 -2.04
CA LEU A 245 7.26 -9.49 -3.27
C LEU A 245 8.22 -9.32 -4.45
N GLU A 246 9.07 -10.32 -4.68
CA GLU A 246 10.24 -10.18 -5.53
C GLU A 246 10.23 -11.16 -6.70
N GLY A 247 10.81 -10.75 -7.83
CA GLY A 247 11.09 -11.63 -8.96
C GLY A 247 9.86 -12.21 -9.67
N VAL A 248 8.68 -11.63 -9.46
CA VAL A 248 7.39 -11.97 -10.09
C VAL A 248 7.13 -11.09 -11.33
N GLU A 249 5.96 -11.17 -11.97
CA GLU A 249 5.60 -10.19 -13.02
C GLU A 249 5.17 -8.86 -12.42
N VAL A 250 4.26 -8.91 -11.44
CA VAL A 250 3.85 -7.75 -10.65
C VAL A 250 3.93 -8.07 -9.15
N GLY A 251 4.64 -7.25 -8.39
CA GLY A 251 4.81 -7.45 -6.94
C GLY A 251 3.47 -7.46 -6.22
N ALA A 252 2.78 -6.31 -6.18
CA ALA A 252 1.40 -6.20 -5.68
C ALA A 252 0.43 -5.69 -6.76
N HIS A 253 -0.68 -6.41 -6.96
CA HIS A 253 -1.74 -6.05 -7.89
C HIS A 253 -3.06 -5.82 -7.15
N LEU A 254 -3.52 -4.58 -7.13
CA LEU A 254 -4.73 -4.15 -6.42
C LEU A 254 -5.81 -3.81 -7.44
N GLU A 255 -6.67 -4.77 -7.76
CA GLU A 255 -7.72 -4.59 -8.77
C GLU A 255 -8.99 -3.97 -8.17
N HIS A 256 -9.43 -4.51 -7.03
CA HIS A 256 -10.59 -4.04 -6.25
C HIS A 256 -10.27 -4.03 -4.76
N ALA A 257 -9.36 -3.13 -4.37
CA ALA A 257 -8.84 -3.02 -3.02
C ALA A 257 -9.29 -1.71 -2.34
N LEU A 258 -9.71 -1.79 -1.08
CA LEU A 258 -10.21 -0.66 -0.30
C LEU A 258 -9.42 -0.47 1.00
N GLY A 259 -8.67 0.62 1.14
CA GLY A 259 -8.17 0.99 2.46
C GLY A 259 -7.08 0.09 3.05
N ASN A 260 -6.49 -0.81 2.25
CA ASN A 260 -5.44 -1.71 2.72
C ASN A 260 -4.14 -0.95 3.00
N MET A 261 -3.29 -1.50 3.85
CA MET A 261 -2.06 -0.88 4.31
C MET A 261 -0.87 -1.81 4.05
N PHE A 262 0.16 -1.30 3.40
CA PHE A 262 1.45 -1.97 3.24
C PHE A 262 2.49 -1.20 4.08
N LEU A 263 3.10 -1.89 5.04
CA LEU A 263 4.03 -1.33 6.00
C LEU A 263 5.42 -1.93 5.78
N GLY A 264 6.33 -1.16 5.19
CA GLY A 264 7.66 -1.61 4.82
C GLY A 264 7.65 -2.66 3.71
N GLY A 265 8.75 -3.41 3.61
CA GLY A 265 8.90 -4.48 2.63
C GLY A 265 9.50 -4.01 1.31
N ALA A 266 9.52 -4.92 0.35
CA ALA A 266 10.24 -4.81 -0.91
C ALA A 266 9.37 -5.36 -2.04
N GLN A 267 9.25 -4.62 -3.15
CA GLN A 267 8.55 -5.05 -4.36
C GLN A 267 9.47 -4.89 -5.57
N GLU A 268 10.35 -5.89 -5.75
CA GLU A 268 11.60 -5.73 -6.51
C GLU A 268 11.79 -6.79 -7.59
N GLY A 269 12.62 -6.47 -8.58
CA GLY A 269 12.96 -7.41 -9.65
C GLY A 269 11.74 -7.89 -10.44
N CYS A 270 10.64 -7.13 -10.42
CA CYS A 270 9.41 -7.50 -11.10
C CYS A 270 9.54 -7.23 -12.60
N SER A 271 9.16 -8.20 -13.43
CA SER A 271 9.33 -8.09 -14.88
C SER A 271 8.36 -7.09 -15.53
N GLN A 272 7.33 -6.64 -14.83
CA GLN A 272 6.46 -5.55 -15.23
C GLN A 272 6.55 -4.41 -14.21
N ALA A 273 5.93 -4.56 -13.04
CA ALA A 273 5.94 -3.49 -12.04
C ALA A 273 6.00 -3.97 -10.61
N GLY A 274 6.61 -3.18 -9.71
CA GLY A 274 6.55 -3.45 -8.28
C GLY A 274 5.10 -3.42 -7.78
N LEU A 275 4.39 -2.33 -8.05
CA LEU A 275 2.99 -2.12 -7.66
C LEU A 275 2.12 -1.67 -8.83
N VAL A 276 0.93 -2.28 -8.95
CA VAL A 276 -0.16 -1.82 -9.82
C VAL A 276 -1.42 -1.61 -8.99
N VAL A 277 -1.90 -0.36 -8.94
CA VAL A 277 -3.18 0.02 -8.34
C VAL A 277 -4.20 0.28 -9.44
N GLY A 278 -5.11 -0.67 -9.65
CA GLY A 278 -6.16 -0.58 -10.66
C GLY A 278 -7.17 0.54 -10.40
N ALA A 279 -7.91 0.94 -11.43
CA ALA A 279 -8.79 2.11 -11.40
C ALA A 279 -9.93 2.05 -10.37
N ALA A 280 -10.34 0.85 -9.95
CA ALA A 280 -11.38 0.65 -8.93
C ALA A 280 -10.83 0.66 -7.50
N SER A 281 -9.52 0.56 -7.32
CA SER A 281 -8.87 0.50 -6.02
C SER A 281 -8.70 1.89 -5.39
N ARG A 282 -8.97 1.99 -4.08
CA ARG A 282 -9.00 3.27 -3.37
C ARG A 282 -8.56 3.22 -1.93
N LEU A 283 -8.13 4.38 -1.42
CA LEU A 283 -7.81 4.61 0.00
C LEU A 283 -6.68 3.73 0.57
N ASN A 284 -5.97 2.99 -0.27
CA ASN A 284 -4.86 2.13 0.14
C ASN A 284 -3.65 3.00 0.51
N LYS A 285 -2.82 2.51 1.43
CA LYS A 285 -1.68 3.24 1.98
C LYS A 285 -0.42 2.39 1.92
N PHE A 286 0.66 2.99 1.46
CA PHE A 286 1.97 2.37 1.34
C PHE A 286 2.95 3.20 2.14
N PHE A 287 3.67 2.58 3.07
CA PHE A 287 4.62 3.26 3.96
C PHE A 287 5.98 2.61 3.84
N ASN A 288 7.01 3.39 3.47
CA ASN A 288 8.41 2.96 3.42
C ASN A 288 8.62 1.65 2.65
N VAL A 289 7.92 1.49 1.52
CA VAL A 289 8.07 0.32 0.65
C VAL A 289 9.19 0.61 -0.34
N ASP A 290 10.10 -0.35 -0.50
CA ASP A 290 11.18 -0.29 -1.49
C ASP A 290 10.73 -0.86 -2.83
N TYR A 291 11.07 -0.16 -3.91
CA TYR A 291 10.78 -0.52 -5.29
C TYR A 291 12.05 -0.38 -6.13
N GLU A 292 12.81 -1.46 -6.21
CA GLU A 292 14.06 -1.52 -6.97
C GLU A 292 14.07 -2.58 -8.07
N VAL A 293 14.91 -2.33 -9.08
CA VAL A 293 15.23 -3.28 -10.16
C VAL A 293 14.00 -3.82 -10.94
N ASN A 294 12.87 -3.11 -10.92
CA ASN A 294 11.71 -3.45 -11.73
C ASN A 294 11.99 -3.12 -13.21
N THR A 295 11.36 -3.84 -14.14
CA THR A 295 11.70 -3.70 -15.58
C THR A 295 10.95 -2.58 -16.29
N VAL A 296 9.66 -2.37 -15.98
CA VAL A 296 8.83 -1.37 -16.70
C VAL A 296 8.49 -0.17 -15.82
N ALA A 297 8.06 -0.41 -14.58
CA ALA A 297 7.72 0.64 -13.63
C ALA A 297 7.90 0.15 -12.19
N ASP A 298 8.03 1.07 -11.24
CA ASP A 298 7.99 0.73 -9.82
C ASP A 298 6.55 0.80 -9.30
N ILE A 299 5.88 1.91 -9.61
CA ILE A 299 4.52 2.18 -9.15
C ILE A 299 3.68 2.64 -10.34
N VAL A 300 2.59 1.93 -10.60
CA VAL A 300 1.55 2.30 -11.56
C VAL A 300 0.24 2.51 -10.80
N CYS A 301 -0.24 3.75 -10.72
CA CYS A 301 -1.40 4.10 -9.93
C CYS A 301 -2.53 4.69 -10.79
N GLY A 302 -3.47 3.83 -11.19
CA GLY A 302 -4.73 4.24 -11.84
C GLY A 302 -5.90 4.44 -10.86
N GLY A 303 -5.74 4.02 -9.60
CA GLY A 303 -6.76 4.12 -8.55
C GLY A 303 -6.98 5.54 -8.00
N TYR A 304 -7.74 5.65 -6.90
CA TYR A 304 -8.06 6.96 -6.32
C TYR A 304 -7.93 7.07 -4.82
N GLU A 305 -7.54 8.26 -4.34
CA GLU A 305 -7.35 8.55 -2.92
C GLU A 305 -6.35 7.61 -2.22
N ASN A 306 -5.43 6.99 -2.96
CA ASN A 306 -4.35 6.19 -2.38
C ASN A 306 -3.23 7.10 -1.87
N GLU A 307 -2.48 6.63 -0.89
CA GLU A 307 -1.39 7.40 -0.28
C GLU A 307 -0.09 6.59 -0.25
N PHE A 308 0.99 7.25 -0.63
CA PHE A 308 2.35 6.71 -0.67
C PHE A 308 3.22 7.59 0.22
N HIS A 309 3.79 6.99 1.26
CA HIS A 309 4.52 7.68 2.31
C HIS A 309 5.94 7.15 2.38
N GLY A 310 6.94 7.98 2.08
CA GLY A 310 8.34 7.60 2.22
C GLY A 310 8.78 6.41 1.37
N CYS A 311 8.12 6.16 0.23
CA CYS A 311 8.48 5.05 -0.66
C CYS A 311 9.72 5.38 -1.51
N ASP A 312 10.49 4.37 -1.86
CA ASP A 312 11.70 4.48 -2.67
C ASP A 312 11.47 3.85 -4.05
N SER A 313 11.84 4.55 -5.13
CA SER A 313 11.65 4.10 -6.51
C SER A 313 12.91 4.33 -7.33
N GLU A 314 13.42 3.27 -7.96
CA GLU A 314 14.65 3.29 -8.77
C GLU A 314 14.45 3.51 -10.27
N LEU A 315 13.22 3.42 -10.76
CA LEU A 315 12.90 3.48 -12.18
C LEU A 315 11.85 4.55 -12.50
N TYR A 316 10.57 4.18 -12.44
CA TYR A 316 9.48 4.99 -12.99
C TYR A 316 8.21 4.83 -12.18
N THR A 317 7.71 5.94 -11.66
CA THR A 317 6.42 6.04 -10.97
C THR A 317 5.44 6.84 -11.83
N VAL A 318 4.21 6.35 -11.97
CA VAL A 318 3.16 7.01 -12.74
C VAL A 318 1.81 7.01 -12.05
N ILE A 319 1.15 8.17 -12.06
CA ILE A 319 -0.30 8.27 -11.84
C ILE A 319 -0.97 8.22 -13.21
N GLU A 320 -1.75 7.19 -13.48
CA GLU A 320 -2.38 6.98 -14.79
C GLU A 320 -3.59 7.90 -15.01
N THR A 321 -4.17 7.86 -16.22
CA THR A 321 -5.24 8.77 -16.67
C THR A 321 -6.50 8.69 -15.82
N THR A 322 -6.78 7.54 -15.19
CA THR A 322 -7.91 7.36 -14.25
C THR A 322 -7.57 7.78 -12.81
N GLY A 323 -6.29 8.05 -12.54
CA GLY A 323 -5.76 8.35 -11.23
C GLY A 323 -6.26 9.70 -10.71
N LYS A 324 -6.89 9.69 -9.53
CA LYS A 324 -7.45 10.91 -8.95
C LYS A 324 -7.25 11.00 -7.45
N ARG A 325 -6.95 12.20 -6.96
CA ARG A 325 -6.79 12.51 -5.51
C ARG A 325 -5.77 11.63 -4.79
N ASN A 326 -4.83 11.01 -5.50
CA ASN A 326 -3.75 10.24 -4.90
C ASN A 326 -2.73 11.19 -4.26
N LYS A 327 -2.00 10.70 -3.25
CA LYS A 327 -1.01 11.48 -2.51
C LYS A 327 0.32 10.75 -2.48
N PHE A 328 1.39 11.42 -2.89
CA PHE A 328 2.76 10.97 -2.71
C PHE A 328 3.45 11.93 -1.76
N ILE A 329 3.95 11.41 -0.64
CA ILE A 329 4.41 12.19 0.51
C ILE A 329 5.77 11.63 0.95
N GLY A 330 6.83 12.41 0.77
CA GLY A 330 8.18 11.93 1.05
C GLY A 330 8.64 10.82 0.11
N GLY A 331 9.84 10.31 0.39
CA GLY A 331 10.49 9.27 -0.40
C GLY A 331 11.46 9.82 -1.44
N VAL A 332 12.04 8.91 -2.23
CA VAL A 332 13.01 9.24 -3.27
C VAL A 332 12.68 8.45 -4.53
N TYR A 333 12.40 9.16 -5.61
CA TYR A 333 11.94 8.58 -6.88
C TYR A 333 12.99 8.80 -7.99
N GLN A 334 13.15 7.86 -8.91
CA GLN A 334 13.99 8.11 -10.08
C GLN A 334 13.27 9.03 -11.08
N SER A 335 12.14 8.58 -11.62
CA SER A 335 11.29 9.38 -12.50
C SER A 335 9.84 9.35 -12.04
N PHE A 336 9.12 10.46 -12.20
CA PHE A 336 7.74 10.60 -11.75
C PHE A 336 6.88 11.25 -12.83
N SER A 337 5.73 10.65 -13.14
CA SER A 337 4.78 11.18 -14.12
C SER A 337 3.35 11.23 -13.59
N VAL A 338 2.65 12.32 -13.90
CA VAL A 338 1.21 12.42 -13.77
C VAL A 338 0.62 12.49 -15.17
N ALA A 339 -0.13 11.47 -15.56
CA ALA A 339 -0.68 11.34 -16.91
C ALA A 339 -1.77 12.38 -17.20
N GLN A 340 -1.99 12.64 -18.50
CA GLN A 340 -3.07 13.49 -18.95
C GLN A 340 -4.43 12.96 -18.45
N SER A 341 -5.30 13.87 -17.99
CA SER A 341 -6.62 13.56 -17.42
C SER A 341 -6.62 13.03 -15.98
N ALA A 342 -5.47 12.69 -15.39
CA ALA A 342 -5.39 12.45 -13.95
C ALA A 342 -5.78 13.75 -13.21
N THR A 343 -6.55 13.68 -12.11
CA THR A 343 -7.05 14.91 -11.44
C THR A 343 -6.74 14.99 -9.96
N ASP A 344 -6.54 16.21 -9.46
CA ASP A 344 -6.57 16.53 -8.03
C ASP A 344 -5.52 15.80 -7.17
N ASN A 345 -4.45 15.29 -7.81
CA ASN A 345 -3.38 14.56 -7.14
C ASN A 345 -2.49 15.52 -6.32
N LYS A 346 -1.78 14.97 -5.34
CA LYS A 346 -0.91 15.73 -4.44
C LYS A 346 0.47 15.10 -4.35
N LEU A 347 1.50 15.87 -4.64
CA LEU A 347 2.91 15.49 -4.58
C LEU A 347 3.57 16.38 -3.51
N ILE A 348 4.19 15.80 -2.48
CA ILE A 348 4.74 16.57 -1.36
C ILE A 348 6.07 15.99 -0.88
N GLY A 349 7.06 16.85 -0.68
CA GLY A 349 8.16 16.58 0.23
C GLY A 349 9.12 15.46 -0.19
N PHE A 350 9.19 15.13 -1.49
CA PHE A 350 10.02 14.04 -1.99
C PHE A 350 11.10 14.51 -2.96
N ASP A 351 12.14 13.70 -3.09
CA ASP A 351 13.20 13.93 -4.07
C ASP A 351 12.95 13.10 -5.33
N TYR A 352 13.32 13.64 -6.49
CA TYR A 352 13.32 12.92 -7.76
C TYR A 352 14.68 12.99 -8.46
N ASN A 353 14.91 12.14 -9.48
CA ASN A 353 16.23 11.92 -10.09
C ASN A 353 17.24 11.33 -9.10
N ARG A 354 16.80 10.30 -8.35
CA ARG A 354 17.56 9.54 -7.34
C ARG A 354 19.03 9.33 -7.68
N PHE A 355 19.32 8.84 -8.89
CA PHE A 355 20.67 8.48 -9.31
C PHE A 355 21.44 9.58 -10.04
N ASN A 356 20.85 10.77 -10.19
CA ASN A 356 21.40 11.84 -11.02
C ASN A 356 21.71 11.38 -12.47
N THR A 357 20.84 10.55 -13.04
CA THR A 357 20.98 9.96 -14.37
C THR A 357 19.95 10.47 -15.37
N GLY A 358 19.30 11.59 -15.08
CA GLY A 358 18.33 12.24 -15.96
C GLY A 358 16.87 11.90 -15.68
N GLY A 359 16.56 11.48 -14.44
CA GLY A 359 15.19 11.34 -13.98
C GLY A 359 14.40 12.64 -14.08
N VAL A 360 13.12 12.55 -14.47
CA VAL A 360 12.27 13.71 -14.73
C VAL A 360 11.00 13.67 -13.88
N LEU A 361 10.49 14.87 -13.57
CA LEU A 361 9.13 15.07 -13.08
C LEU A 361 8.30 15.64 -14.24
N PHE A 362 7.28 14.89 -14.67
CA PHE A 362 6.33 15.31 -15.69
C PHE A 362 4.92 15.39 -15.11
N ASP A 363 4.20 16.48 -15.39
CA ASP A 363 2.81 16.65 -14.97
C ASP A 363 1.95 17.11 -16.14
N GLY A 364 1.20 16.17 -16.71
CA GLY A 364 0.10 16.43 -17.65
C GLY A 364 -1.27 16.41 -16.97
N GLY A 365 -1.32 16.25 -15.65
CA GLY A 365 -2.55 16.16 -14.87
C GLY A 365 -3.29 17.49 -14.76
N ASN A 366 -4.53 17.41 -14.27
CA ASN A 366 -5.38 18.56 -14.01
C ASN A 366 -5.45 18.81 -12.49
N ARG A 367 -5.12 20.03 -12.05
CA ARG A 367 -5.15 20.42 -10.63
C ARG A 367 -4.25 19.55 -9.73
N THR A 368 -3.11 19.08 -10.28
CA THR A 368 -2.04 18.50 -9.47
C THR A 368 -1.47 19.58 -8.56
N ARG A 369 -1.27 19.26 -7.29
CA ARG A 369 -0.65 20.15 -6.30
C ARG A 369 0.71 19.60 -5.92
N MET A 370 1.75 20.42 -6.03
CA MET A 370 3.12 20.06 -5.68
C MET A 370 3.62 20.92 -4.53
N ALA A 371 4.47 20.40 -3.65
CA ALA A 371 5.15 21.21 -2.65
C ALA A 371 6.43 20.50 -2.20
N SER A 372 7.53 21.24 -2.06
CA SER A 372 8.79 20.72 -1.51
C SER A 372 9.30 19.49 -2.23
N LEU A 373 9.31 19.53 -3.57
CA LEU A 373 9.92 18.49 -4.38
C LEU A 373 11.30 18.94 -4.86
N THR A 374 12.34 18.13 -4.75
CA THR A 374 13.69 18.51 -5.19
C THR A 374 14.24 17.56 -6.23
N ASN A 375 14.86 18.08 -7.29
CA ASN A 375 15.70 17.27 -8.17
C ASN A 375 17.05 17.01 -7.50
N SER A 376 17.36 15.78 -7.12
CA SER A 376 18.61 15.45 -6.43
C SER A 376 19.87 15.78 -7.25
N GLY A 377 19.76 15.77 -8.58
CA GLY A 377 20.88 16.03 -9.49
C GLY A 377 21.16 17.51 -9.73
N SER A 378 20.11 18.32 -9.93
CA SER A 378 20.24 19.73 -10.30
C SER A 378 19.95 20.71 -9.17
N GLY A 379 19.37 20.25 -8.06
CA GLY A 379 18.88 21.10 -6.97
C GLY A 379 17.63 21.91 -7.33
N LEU A 380 17.01 21.67 -8.51
CA LEU A 380 15.75 22.31 -8.88
C LEU A 380 14.66 21.94 -7.87
N SER A 381 14.15 22.94 -7.14
CA SER A 381 13.03 22.78 -6.22
C SER A 381 11.71 23.19 -6.86
N HIS A 382 10.67 22.40 -6.60
CA HIS A 382 9.26 22.68 -6.86
C HIS A 382 8.56 22.97 -5.54
N ASP A 383 8.87 24.13 -4.96
CA ASP A 383 8.17 24.66 -3.80
C ASP A 383 7.00 25.55 -4.25
N TYR A 384 5.85 24.93 -4.50
CA TYR A 384 4.58 25.67 -4.48
C TYR A 384 4.04 25.72 -3.06
N LEU A 385 4.69 26.53 -2.22
CA LEU A 385 3.97 27.13 -1.09
C LEU A 385 2.77 27.92 -1.65
N PRO A 386 1.67 28.12 -0.90
CA PRO A 386 0.75 29.21 -1.22
C PRO A 386 1.60 30.47 -1.34
N GLY A 387 1.87 30.87 -2.58
CA GLY A 387 2.96 31.79 -2.86
C GLY A 387 2.77 33.07 -2.04
N SER A 388 3.87 33.73 -1.69
CA SER A 388 3.76 35.10 -1.19
C SER A 388 2.81 35.85 -2.13
N PRO A 389 1.75 36.47 -1.58
CA PRO A 389 0.74 37.15 -2.39
C PRO A 389 1.44 38.06 -3.40
N TYR A 390 1.14 37.89 -4.68
CA TYR A 390 1.66 38.77 -5.71
C TYR A 390 0.54 39.65 -6.24
N ILE A 391 0.85 40.92 -6.47
CA ILE A 391 -0.11 41.87 -7.00
C ILE A 391 -0.25 41.62 -8.49
N ILE A 392 -1.47 41.33 -8.94
CA ILE A 392 -1.82 41.33 -10.35
C ILE A 392 -2.10 42.78 -10.76
N PRO A 393 -1.56 43.26 -11.89
CA PRO A 393 -1.97 44.54 -12.44
C PRO A 393 -3.48 44.55 -12.66
N THR A 394 -4.18 45.46 -12.00
CA THR A 394 -5.62 45.59 -12.15
C THR A 394 -5.94 45.91 -13.62
N PRO A 395 -6.66 45.04 -14.36
CA PRO A 395 -7.05 45.34 -15.72
C PRO A 395 -7.99 46.55 -15.70
N ALA A 396 -8.06 47.30 -16.81
CA ALA A 396 -9.00 48.41 -16.92
C ALA A 396 -10.44 47.96 -16.57
N SER A 397 -11.26 48.86 -16.02
CA SER A 397 -12.64 48.55 -15.67
C SER A 397 -13.38 47.93 -16.86
N GLY A 398 -13.89 46.71 -16.68
CA GLY A 398 -14.56 45.91 -17.71
C GLY A 398 -13.65 45.07 -18.62
N ALA A 399 -12.34 45.20 -18.49
CA ALA A 399 -11.39 44.30 -19.16
C ALA A 399 -11.20 43.01 -18.35
N GLU A 400 -10.90 41.94 -19.08
CA GLU A 400 -10.70 40.60 -18.52
C GLU A 400 -9.23 40.37 -18.18
N TYR A 401 -8.98 39.93 -16.95
CA TYR A 401 -7.72 39.27 -16.59
C TYR A 401 -7.87 37.78 -16.82
N VAL A 402 -7.07 37.21 -17.72
CA VAL A 402 -7.00 35.75 -17.93
C VAL A 402 -5.88 35.19 -17.08
N ASN A 403 -6.14 34.13 -16.31
CA ASN A 403 -5.09 33.42 -15.60
C ASN A 403 -4.07 32.83 -16.59
N PRO A 404 -2.85 33.39 -16.70
CA PRO A 404 -1.87 32.97 -17.69
C PRO A 404 -1.04 31.79 -17.18
N THR A 405 -1.26 31.35 -15.96
CA THR A 405 -0.47 30.31 -15.32
C THR A 405 -1.02 28.93 -15.70
N ALA A 406 -0.16 27.92 -15.62
CA ALA A 406 -0.55 26.52 -15.82
C ALA A 406 -1.30 25.93 -14.60
N HIS A 407 -1.61 26.75 -13.59
CA HIS A 407 -2.19 26.30 -12.32
C HIS A 407 -3.40 27.16 -11.93
N ASP A 408 -4.20 26.67 -10.98
CA ASP A 408 -5.26 27.47 -10.39
C ASP A 408 -4.64 28.63 -9.58
N ILE A 409 -5.24 29.81 -9.65
CA ILE A 409 -4.91 30.94 -8.77
C ILE A 409 -6.17 31.41 -8.05
N THR A 410 -6.05 31.76 -6.78
CA THR A 410 -7.10 32.48 -6.06
C THR A 410 -6.75 33.96 -6.07
N ILE A 411 -7.65 34.81 -6.59
CA ILE A 411 -7.51 36.26 -6.61
C ILE A 411 -8.41 36.85 -5.54
N SER A 412 -7.84 37.63 -4.62
CA SER A 412 -8.58 38.48 -3.69
C SER A 412 -8.70 39.88 -4.25
N VAL A 413 -9.93 40.38 -4.36
CA VAL A 413 -10.25 41.74 -4.79
C VAL A 413 -10.50 42.59 -3.55
N THR A 414 -9.64 43.57 -3.28
CA THR A 414 -9.76 44.46 -2.11
C THR A 414 -9.58 45.93 -2.50
N GLY A 415 -10.22 46.83 -1.74
CA GLY A 415 -10.18 48.27 -2.05
C GLY A 415 -10.91 48.64 -3.35
N GLY A 416 -10.51 49.76 -3.95
CA GLY A 416 -11.20 50.36 -5.10
C GLY A 416 -12.47 51.11 -4.71
N SER A 417 -12.86 52.11 -5.49
CA SER A 417 -14.10 52.86 -5.28
C SER A 417 -15.13 52.47 -6.34
N GLY A 418 -16.36 52.21 -5.91
CA GLY A 418 -17.46 51.89 -6.83
C GLY A 418 -17.26 50.59 -7.60
N VAL A 419 -16.72 49.54 -6.96
CA VAL A 419 -16.73 48.18 -7.53
C VAL A 419 -18.18 47.71 -7.57
N THR A 420 -18.74 47.56 -8.77
CA THR A 420 -20.15 47.21 -8.99
C THR A 420 -20.32 45.77 -9.46
N TYR A 421 -19.25 45.12 -9.92
CA TYR A 421 -19.31 43.77 -10.50
C TYR A 421 -17.94 43.07 -10.49
N ILE A 422 -17.94 41.78 -10.16
CA ILE A 422 -16.81 40.86 -10.30
C ILE A 422 -17.31 39.60 -11.04
N GLY A 423 -17.05 39.47 -12.32
CA GLY A 423 -17.46 38.33 -13.15
C GLY A 423 -16.36 37.28 -13.27
N HIS A 424 -16.74 35.99 -13.19
CA HIS A 424 -15.86 34.85 -13.46
C HIS A 424 -16.28 34.18 -14.77
N ASN A 425 -15.36 34.15 -15.73
CA ASN A 425 -15.55 33.52 -17.03
C ASN A 425 -14.78 32.20 -17.07
N ARG A 426 -15.47 31.09 -17.34
CA ARG A 426 -14.85 29.77 -17.50
C ARG A 426 -15.03 29.30 -18.93
N GLY A 427 -13.93 29.11 -19.66
CA GLY A 427 -13.95 28.60 -21.03
C GLY A 427 -14.81 29.42 -22.02
N GLY A 428 -14.88 30.75 -21.83
CA GLY A 428 -15.66 31.66 -22.68
C GLY A 428 -17.16 31.75 -22.36
N GLY A 429 -17.66 30.96 -21.42
CA GLY A 429 -19.01 31.13 -20.84
C GLY A 429 -18.92 31.96 -19.56
N GLY A 430 -19.54 33.13 -19.54
CA GLY A 430 -19.64 33.93 -18.31
C GLY A 430 -20.59 33.30 -17.31
N SER A 431 -20.14 33.11 -16.07
CA SER A 431 -21.03 32.89 -14.94
C SER A 431 -21.04 34.15 -14.07
N ASP A 432 -22.17 34.83 -14.00
CA ASP A 432 -22.31 36.04 -13.20
C ASP A 432 -22.25 35.68 -11.72
N VAL A 433 -21.20 36.13 -11.05
CA VAL A 433 -21.09 36.05 -9.61
C VAL A 433 -21.14 37.48 -9.07
N GLY A 434 -22.35 38.02 -8.89
CA GLY A 434 -22.59 39.44 -8.57
C GLY A 434 -22.13 39.90 -7.19
N PHE A 435 -20.84 39.76 -6.88
CA PHE A 435 -20.22 40.24 -5.64
C PHE A 435 -19.44 41.54 -5.90
N THR A 436 -19.40 42.41 -4.89
CA THR A 436 -18.68 43.70 -4.92
C THR A 436 -17.32 43.66 -4.20
N SER A 437 -17.01 42.52 -3.57
CA SER A 437 -15.69 42.18 -2.98
C SER A 437 -15.63 40.66 -2.75
N GLY A 438 -14.42 40.09 -2.62
CA GLY A 438 -14.28 38.67 -2.28
C GLY A 438 -13.05 37.99 -2.88
N GLN A 439 -13.09 36.67 -2.90
CA GLN A 439 -12.07 35.81 -3.51
C GLN A 439 -12.69 35.05 -4.69
N VAL A 440 -11.98 35.01 -5.83
CA VAL A 440 -12.35 34.26 -7.02
C VAL A 440 -11.22 33.30 -7.36
N THR A 441 -11.52 32.03 -7.60
CA THR A 441 -10.51 31.06 -8.05
C THR A 441 -10.61 30.89 -9.56
N LEU A 442 -9.52 31.18 -10.26
CA LEU A 442 -9.38 31.03 -11.70
C LEU A 442 -8.54 29.80 -12.01
N SER A 443 -9.09 28.85 -12.76
CA SER A 443 -8.28 27.80 -13.38
C SER A 443 -7.44 28.33 -14.54
N PRO A 444 -6.49 27.55 -15.10
CA PRO A 444 -5.74 27.97 -16.29
C PRO A 444 -6.70 28.40 -17.40
N ASN A 445 -6.47 29.60 -17.95
CA ASN A 445 -7.32 30.26 -18.96
C ASN A 445 -8.72 30.69 -18.50
N ASP A 446 -9.08 30.57 -17.23
CA ASP A 446 -10.26 31.26 -16.70
C ASP A 446 -10.00 32.78 -16.67
N GLY A 447 -11.07 33.54 -16.88
CA GLY A 447 -11.08 35.00 -16.89
C GLY A 447 -11.76 35.61 -15.68
N LEU A 448 -11.29 36.78 -15.26
CA LEU A 448 -11.87 37.64 -14.23
C LEU A 448 -12.14 39.02 -14.81
N THR A 449 -13.40 39.46 -14.81
CA THR A 449 -13.81 40.81 -15.24
C THR A 449 -14.26 41.61 -14.04
N ILE A 450 -13.82 42.86 -13.89
CA ILE A 450 -14.21 43.71 -12.75
C ILE A 450 -14.68 45.07 -13.26
N LEU A 451 -15.88 45.50 -12.85
CA LEU A 451 -16.37 46.86 -13.09
C LEU A 451 -16.16 47.71 -11.84
N TYR A 452 -15.47 48.84 -12.00
CA TYR A 452 -15.15 49.76 -10.91
C TYR A 452 -15.05 51.22 -11.40
N ALA A 453 -15.17 52.18 -10.47
CA ALA A 453 -14.90 53.61 -10.72
C ALA A 453 -13.47 54.03 -10.33
N GLY A 454 -12.87 53.37 -9.33
CA GLY A 454 -11.46 53.46 -8.97
C GLY A 454 -10.87 52.07 -8.76
N ALA A 455 -9.65 51.84 -9.27
CA ALA A 455 -9.07 50.51 -9.39
C ALA A 455 -8.95 49.78 -8.04
N PRO A 456 -9.48 48.56 -7.90
CA PRO A 456 -9.19 47.70 -6.75
C PRO A 456 -7.75 47.18 -6.80
N VAL A 457 -7.27 46.64 -5.68
CA VAL A 457 -6.04 45.87 -5.59
C VAL A 457 -6.37 44.39 -5.77
N LEU A 458 -5.71 43.76 -6.75
CA LEU A 458 -5.84 42.33 -7.02
C LEU A 458 -4.63 41.60 -6.44
N THR A 459 -4.87 40.78 -5.43
CA THR A 459 -3.84 39.96 -4.80
C THR A 459 -4.06 38.51 -5.19
N ALA A 460 -3.11 37.91 -5.91
CA ALA A 460 -3.19 36.50 -6.27
C ALA A 460 -2.36 35.60 -5.35
N TYR A 461 -2.94 34.45 -5.09
CA TYR A 461 -2.34 33.32 -4.40
C TYR A 461 -2.28 32.18 -5.41
N LYS A 462 -1.08 31.68 -5.71
CA LYS A 462 -0.94 30.42 -6.46
C LYS A 462 -1.46 29.28 -5.59
N ARG A 463 -2.27 28.39 -6.16
CA ARG A 463 -2.94 27.31 -5.42
C ARG A 463 -2.34 25.94 -5.66
#